data_AF-A0A2D3RA19-F1
#
_entry.id   AF-A0A2D3RA19-F1
#
_cell.length_a   1.000
_cell.length_b   1.000
_cell.length_c   1.000
_cell.angle_alpha   90.00
_cell.angle_beta   90.00
_cell.angle_gamma   90.00
#
_symmetry.space_group_name_H-M   'P 1'
#
loop_
_entity.id
_entity.type
_entity.pdbx_description
1 polymer ?
#
loop_
_entity_poly.entity_id
_entity_poly.type
_entity_poly.pdbx_seq_one_letter_code
_entity_poly.pdbx_strand_id
1 'polypeptide(L)'
;MTDLSKQRLDRFVLIVAKTRRQISQHFFDNLGIPAAPCLDILLALHSAKGAPMNEAEISDYISSGPSVTRRYLDLMVSKGLIETDDGNIRLTASGNKELDGVMAQFHTDFIEQIL
;
A
#
# COMPACT_ATOMS: atom_id res chain seq x y z
N MET A 1 0.66 12.80 -30.81
CA MET A 1 0.42 11.48 -30.20
C MET A 1 -0.13 10.57 -31.29
N THR A 2 0.57 9.47 -31.61
CA THR A 2 0.05 8.46 -32.55
C THR A 2 -1.09 7.70 -31.89
N ASP A 3 -2.08 7.27 -32.66
CA ASP A 3 -3.28 6.57 -32.15
C ASP A 3 -2.94 5.36 -31.25
N LEU A 4 -1.85 4.64 -31.61
CA LEU A 4 -1.29 3.54 -30.84
C LEU A 4 -0.80 3.93 -29.43
N SER A 5 -0.24 5.14 -29.27
CA SER A 5 0.22 5.65 -27.97
C SER A 5 -0.93 5.97 -27.02
N LYS A 6 -2.05 6.47 -27.58
CA LYS A 6 -3.26 6.78 -26.82
C LYS A 6 -3.96 5.50 -26.35
N GLN A 7 -4.12 4.50 -27.23
CA GLN A 7 -4.71 3.21 -26.87
C GLN A 7 -3.92 2.48 -25.78
N ARG A 8 -2.58 2.55 -25.83
CA ARG A 8 -1.72 1.99 -24.78
C ARG A 8 -1.90 2.72 -23.44
N LEU A 9 -2.00 4.04 -23.47
CA LEU A 9 -2.28 4.84 -22.27
C LEU A 9 -3.65 4.51 -21.67
N ASP A 10 -4.69 4.42 -22.50
CA ASP A 10 -6.05 4.10 -22.05
C ASP A 10 -6.10 2.70 -21.40
N ARG A 11 -5.44 1.71 -22.00
CA ARG A 11 -5.33 0.35 -21.45
C ARG A 11 -4.57 0.34 -20.11
N PHE A 12 -3.48 1.10 -20.01
CA PHE A 12 -2.73 1.24 -18.76
C PHE A 12 -3.59 1.85 -17.64
N VAL A 13 -4.32 2.93 -17.92
CA VAL A 13 -5.21 3.57 -16.94
C VAL A 13 -6.30 2.62 -16.45
N LEU A 14 -6.90 1.82 -17.36
CA LEU A 14 -7.92 0.83 -16.99
C LEU A 14 -7.38 -0.25 -16.04
N ILE A 15 -6.15 -0.71 -16.29
CA ILE A 15 -5.50 -1.74 -15.45
C ILE A 15 -5.22 -1.17 -14.08
N VAL A 16 -4.63 0.03 -13.99
CA VAL A 16 -4.39 0.71 -12.70
C VAL A 16 -5.71 0.88 -11.91
N ALA A 17 -6.79 1.29 -12.58
CA ALA A 17 -8.09 1.47 -11.93
C ALA A 17 -8.67 0.14 -11.43
N LYS A 18 -8.57 -0.94 -12.21
CA LYS A 18 -9.00 -2.29 -11.83
C LYS A 18 -8.22 -2.79 -10.62
N THR A 19 -6.90 -2.67 -10.66
CA THR A 19 -6.02 -3.13 -9.57
C THR A 19 -6.27 -2.35 -8.29
N ARG A 20 -6.45 -1.02 -8.37
CA ARG A 20 -6.81 -0.22 -7.19
C ARG A 20 -8.10 -0.71 -6.52
N ARG A 21 -9.11 -1.11 -7.31
CA ARG A 21 -10.37 -1.67 -6.78
C ARG A 21 -10.14 -3.03 -6.12
N GLN A 22 -9.38 -3.92 -6.74
CA GLN A 22 -9.06 -5.24 -6.17
C GLN A 22 -8.32 -5.12 -4.84
N ILE A 23 -7.29 -4.26 -4.79
CA ILE A 23 -6.56 -3.97 -3.55
C ILE A 23 -7.51 -3.40 -2.49
N SER A 24 -8.36 -2.44 -2.85
CA SER A 24 -9.32 -1.84 -1.91
C SER A 24 -10.28 -2.89 -1.34
N GLN A 25 -10.78 -3.78 -2.19
CA GLN A 25 -11.66 -4.87 -1.80
C GLN A 25 -10.94 -5.85 -0.87
N HIS A 26 -9.70 -6.22 -1.21
CA HIS A 26 -8.88 -7.12 -0.42
C HIS A 26 -8.62 -6.61 1.00
N PHE A 27 -8.25 -5.33 1.14
CA PHE A 27 -8.06 -4.71 2.46
C PHE A 27 -9.37 -4.65 3.26
N PHE A 28 -10.49 -4.37 2.60
CA PHE A 28 -11.79 -4.34 3.27
C PHE A 28 -12.20 -5.73 3.75
N ASP A 29 -12.13 -6.74 2.88
CA ASP A 29 -12.63 -8.09 3.17
C ASP A 29 -11.73 -8.85 4.15
N ASN A 30 -10.41 -8.74 4.01
CA ASN A 30 -9.47 -9.54 4.80
C ASN A 30 -8.96 -8.82 6.06
N LEU A 31 -8.79 -7.49 5.98
CA LEU A 31 -8.19 -6.72 7.07
C LEU A 31 -9.23 -5.85 7.77
N GLY A 32 -10.36 -5.53 7.15
CA GLY A 32 -11.38 -4.63 7.68
C GLY A 32 -10.86 -3.19 7.87
N ILE A 33 -9.92 -2.77 7.02
CA ILE A 33 -9.31 -1.43 7.04
C ILE A 33 -9.32 -0.85 5.61
N PRO A 34 -9.23 0.48 5.44
CA PRO A 34 -9.14 1.05 4.09
C PRO A 34 -7.76 0.78 3.49
N ALA A 35 -7.70 0.48 2.18
CA ALA A 35 -6.43 0.33 1.48
C ALA A 35 -5.61 1.63 1.46
N ALA A 36 -6.22 2.77 1.15
CA ALA A 36 -5.57 4.07 1.31
C ALA A 36 -5.96 4.65 2.68
N PRO A 37 -5.00 5.08 3.53
CA PRO A 37 -3.55 5.17 3.31
C PRO A 37 -2.74 3.97 3.83
N CYS A 38 -3.37 2.91 4.34
CA CYS A 38 -2.65 1.80 4.99
C CYS A 38 -1.65 1.10 4.06
N LEU A 39 -1.97 0.89 2.79
CA LEU A 39 -1.04 0.34 1.80
C LEU A 39 0.16 1.27 1.57
N ASP A 40 -0.04 2.59 1.55
CA ASP A 40 1.05 3.55 1.36
C ASP A 40 2.04 3.48 2.54
N ILE A 41 1.52 3.29 3.76
CA ILE A 41 2.34 3.07 4.97
C ILE A 41 3.13 1.75 4.84
N LEU A 42 2.49 0.65 4.42
CA LEU A 42 3.19 -0.63 4.22
C LEU A 42 4.30 -0.50 3.18
N LEU A 43 4.04 0.17 2.06
CA LEU A 43 5.00 0.41 0.99
C LEU A 43 6.17 1.31 1.45
N ALA A 44 5.90 2.33 2.26
CA ALA A 44 6.93 3.19 2.83
C ALA A 44 7.91 2.38 3.69
N LEU A 45 7.38 1.60 4.64
CA LEU A 45 8.16 0.78 5.55
C LEU A 45 8.93 -0.33 4.81
N HIS A 46 8.34 -0.92 3.76
CA HIS A 46 9.00 -1.92 2.94
C HIS A 46 10.16 -1.31 2.13
N SER A 47 9.95 -0.11 1.56
CA SER A 47 10.97 0.62 0.81
C SER A 47 12.17 1.03 1.67
N ALA A 48 11.97 1.18 2.98
CA ALA A 48 13.01 1.42 3.97
C ALA A 48 13.90 0.19 4.25
N LYS A 49 13.64 -0.97 3.62
CA LYS A 49 14.46 -2.21 3.71
C LYS A 49 14.76 -2.65 5.15
N GLY A 50 13.77 -2.50 6.04
CA GLY A 50 13.89 -2.88 7.45
C GLY A 50 14.47 -1.80 8.36
N ALA A 51 14.84 -0.63 7.83
CA ALA A 51 15.07 0.55 8.67
C ALA A 51 13.73 1.01 9.27
N PRO A 52 13.66 1.25 10.59
CA PRO A 52 12.47 1.84 11.19
C PRO A 52 12.21 3.25 10.65
N MET A 53 10.95 3.62 10.57
CA MET A 53 10.52 5.00 10.30
C MET A 53 9.81 5.59 11.51
N ASN A 54 9.90 6.89 11.72
CA ASN A 54 9.11 7.59 12.73
C ASN A 54 7.77 8.10 12.15
N GLU A 55 6.86 8.53 13.03
CA GLU A 55 5.53 9.02 12.64
C GLU A 55 5.60 10.21 11.67
N ALA A 56 6.57 11.12 11.84
CA ALA A 56 6.69 12.30 10.98
C ALA A 56 7.09 11.91 9.55
N GLU A 57 8.06 11.01 9.40
CA GLU A 57 8.48 10.49 8.09
C GLU A 57 7.33 9.78 7.37
N ILE A 58 6.51 9.01 8.09
CA ILE A 58 5.32 8.37 7.52
C ILE A 58 4.29 9.43 7.13
N SER A 59 4.04 10.41 7.99
CA SER A 59 3.08 11.50 7.75
C SER A 59 3.40 12.25 6.46
N ASP A 60 4.68 12.55 6.23
CA ASP A 60 5.18 13.18 5.01
C ASP A 60 4.99 12.27 3.80
N TYR A 61 5.32 10.98 3.93
CA TYR A 61 5.18 10.00 2.84
C TYR A 61 3.74 9.87 2.35
N ILE A 62 2.78 9.74 3.28
CA ILE A 62 1.36 9.61 2.93
C ILE A 62 0.66 10.95 2.71
N SER A 63 1.41 12.07 2.80
CA SER A 63 0.90 13.44 2.64
C SER A 63 -0.34 13.71 3.51
N SER A 64 -0.30 13.25 4.77
CA SER A 64 -1.41 13.40 5.71
C SER A 64 -0.96 14.10 7.00
N GLY A 65 -1.90 14.70 7.74
CA GLY A 65 -1.59 15.40 8.98
C GLY A 65 -1.35 14.44 10.16
N PRO A 66 -0.64 14.85 11.23
CA PRO A 66 -0.23 13.96 12.33
C PRO A 66 -1.38 13.17 12.97
N SER A 67 -2.51 13.82 13.27
CA SER A 67 -3.67 13.14 13.87
C SER A 67 -4.26 12.05 12.98
N VAL A 68 -4.22 12.24 11.66
CA VAL A 68 -4.72 11.27 10.68
C VAL A 68 -3.73 10.12 10.55
N THR A 69 -2.44 10.43 10.43
CA THR A 69 -1.35 9.44 10.42
C THR A 69 -1.45 8.53 11.64
N ARG A 70 -1.50 9.10 12.85
CA ARG A 70 -1.59 8.33 14.09
C ARG A 70 -2.78 7.40 14.12
N ARG A 71 -3.96 7.87 13.71
CA ARG A 71 -5.17 7.03 13.66
C ARG A 71 -4.98 5.80 12.77
N TYR A 72 -4.29 5.94 11.64
CA TYR A 72 -4.03 4.79 10.75
C TYR A 72 -2.92 3.89 11.29
N LEU A 73 -1.90 4.45 11.95
CA LEU A 73 -0.89 3.66 12.63
C LEU A 73 -1.51 2.81 13.74
N ASP A 74 -2.32 3.39 14.62
CA ASP A 74 -3.02 2.67 15.69
C ASP A 74 -3.91 1.55 15.12
N LEU A 75 -4.63 1.83 14.03
CA LEU A 75 -5.44 0.85 13.33
C LEU A 75 -4.58 -0.31 12.79
N MET A 76 -3.45 -0.02 12.14
CA MET A 76 -2.56 -1.04 11.58
C MET A 76 -1.84 -1.85 12.66
N VAL A 77 -1.51 -1.24 13.80
CA VAL A 77 -1.02 -1.95 15.00
C VAL A 77 -2.09 -2.91 15.50
N SER A 78 -3.35 -2.47 15.61
CA SER A 78 -4.46 -3.33 16.05
C SER A 78 -4.72 -4.54 15.14
N LYS A 79 -4.31 -4.44 13.86
CA LYS A 79 -4.37 -5.52 12.87
C LYS A 79 -3.09 -6.35 12.81
N GLY A 80 -2.08 -6.03 13.62
CA GLY A 80 -0.80 -6.73 13.66
C GLY A 80 0.02 -6.58 12.37
N LEU A 81 -0.23 -5.55 11.56
CA LEU A 81 0.49 -5.29 10.31
C LEU A 81 1.81 -4.56 10.55
N ILE A 82 1.83 -3.71 11.57
CA ILE A 82 3.00 -2.96 12.00
C ILE A 82 3.17 -3.07 13.51
N GLU A 83 4.37 -2.77 13.97
CA GLU A 83 4.71 -2.63 15.37
C GLU A 83 5.39 -1.27 15.62
N THR A 84 5.25 -0.77 16.85
CA THR A 84 5.83 0.49 17.28
C THR A 84 6.69 0.26 18.53
N ASP A 85 7.95 0.67 18.48
CA ASP A 85 8.90 0.57 19.59
C ASP A 85 9.67 1.89 19.75
N ASP A 86 9.48 2.58 20.87
CA ASP A 86 10.11 3.88 21.16
C ASP A 86 10.03 4.90 19.99
N GLY A 87 8.84 5.04 19.40
CA GLY A 87 8.60 5.94 18.26
C GLY A 87 9.10 5.43 16.90
N ASN A 88 9.73 4.25 16.86
CA ASN A 88 10.12 3.56 15.65
C ASN A 88 9.01 2.63 15.18
N ILE A 89 8.66 2.72 13.91
CA ILE A 89 7.57 1.97 13.30
C ILE A 89 8.19 0.98 12.30
N ARG A 90 7.76 -0.28 12.36
CA ARG A 90 8.27 -1.37 11.52
C ARG A 90 7.14 -2.28 11.03
N LEU A 91 7.39 -2.98 9.93
CA LEU A 91 6.52 -4.07 9.46
C LEU A 91 6.69 -5.29 10.35
N THR A 92 5.58 -5.93 10.71
CA THR A 92 5.62 -7.28 11.29
C THR A 92 5.83 -8.32 10.19
N ALA A 93 6.02 -9.58 10.58
CA ALA A 93 5.98 -10.69 9.64
C ALA A 93 4.62 -10.79 8.89
N SER A 94 3.52 -10.46 9.58
CA SER A 94 2.19 -10.45 8.96
C SER A 94 2.04 -9.30 7.96
N GLY A 95 2.54 -8.11 8.29
CA GLY A 95 2.53 -6.96 7.39
C GLY A 95 3.34 -7.21 6.11
N ASN A 96 4.52 -7.85 6.23
CA ASN A 96 5.32 -8.24 5.07
C ASN A 96 4.57 -9.25 4.19
N LYS A 97 4.02 -10.31 4.79
CA LYS A 97 3.26 -11.33 4.04
C LYS A 97 2.06 -10.72 3.30
N GLU A 98 1.36 -9.80 3.95
CA GLU A 98 0.22 -9.10 3.37
C GLU A 98 0.64 -8.27 2.16
N LEU A 99 1.71 -7.50 2.31
CA LEU A 99 2.26 -6.69 1.23
C LEU A 99 2.76 -7.54 0.06
N ASP A 100 3.48 -8.63 0.34
CA ASP A 100 3.96 -9.57 -0.69
C ASP A 100 2.80 -10.16 -1.49
N GLY A 101 1.68 -10.50 -0.82
CA GLY A 101 0.47 -10.99 -1.48
C GLY A 101 -0.16 -9.95 -2.41
N VAL A 102 -0.26 -8.69 -1.94
CA VAL A 102 -0.76 -7.58 -2.75
C VAL A 102 0.15 -7.31 -3.97
N MET A 103 1.47 -7.34 -3.78
CA MET A 103 2.45 -7.12 -4.85
C MET A 103 2.46 -8.26 -5.86
N ALA A 104 2.33 -9.52 -5.42
CA ALA A 104 2.22 -10.67 -6.30
C ALA A 104 0.95 -10.59 -7.17
N GLN A 105 -0.19 -10.22 -6.56
CA GLN A 105 -1.44 -10.02 -7.30
C GLN A 105 -1.32 -8.90 -8.34
N PHE A 106 -0.70 -7.77 -7.97
CA PHE A 106 -0.42 -6.68 -8.90
C PHE A 106 0.41 -7.15 -10.09
N HIS A 107 1.46 -7.93 -9.84
CA HIS A 107 2.35 -8.45 -10.88
C HIS A 107 1.62 -9.39 -11.85
N THR A 108 0.80 -10.30 -11.34
CA THR A 108 -0.03 -11.18 -12.19
C THR A 108 -1.00 -10.37 -13.05
N ASP A 109 -1.72 -9.43 -12.45
CA ASP A 109 -2.68 -8.58 -13.18
C ASP A 109 -2.00 -7.70 -14.25
N PHE A 110 -0.77 -7.26 -14.00
CA PHE A 110 0.00 -6.41 -14.92
C PHE A 110 0.61 -7.21 -16.09
N ILE A 111 1.24 -8.36 -15.82
CA ILE A 111 1.88 -9.19 -16.86
C ILE A 111 0.85 -9.81 -17.78
N GLU A 112 -0.25 -10.36 -17.25
CA GLU A 112 -1.24 -11.06 -18.09
C GLU A 112 -2.06 -10.13 -18.98
N GLN A 113 -2.11 -8.83 -18.67
CA GLN A 113 -3.01 -7.89 -19.35
C GLN A 113 -2.30 -6.80 -20.15
N ILE A 114 -0.98 -6.63 -20.04
CA ILE A 114 -0.21 -5.60 -20.79
C ILE A 114 0.79 -6.20 -21.77
N LEU A 115 1.43 -7.32 -21.42
CA LEU A 115 2.34 -8.05 -22.30
C LEU A 115 1.56 -9.00 -23.24
#